data_AF-A0A7X7BMR1-F1
#
_entry.id   AF-A0A7X7BMR1-F1
#
_cell.length_a   1.000
_cell.length_b   1.000
_cell.length_c   1.000
_cell.angle_alpha   90.00
_cell.angle_beta   90.00
_cell.angle_gamma   90.00
#
_symmetry.space_group_name_H-M   'P 1'
#
loop_
_entity.id
_entity.type
_entity.pdbx_description
1 polymer ?
#
loop_
_entity_poly.entity_id
_entity_poly.type
_entity_poly.pdbx_seq_one_letter_code
_entity_poly.pdbx_strand_id
1 'polypeptide(L)'
;MDEAPEIRNLGEGKYSFLVGRQRYTLTTALGEERFVRIVSAIQELVSSFPPTLSQEERLFLALMSFSHELDDIKSRIDSVAETLKESGSDN
;
A
#
# COMPACT_ATOMS: atom_id res chain seq x y z
N MET A 1 19.73 16.22 6.38
CA MET A 1 19.35 15.38 7.53
C MET A 1 18.18 14.54 7.07
N ASP A 2 18.45 13.29 6.69
CA ASP A 2 17.41 12.30 6.42
C ASP A 2 16.86 11.83 7.76
N GLU A 3 15.80 12.48 8.24
CA GLU A 3 14.95 11.83 9.22
C GLU A 3 14.27 10.67 8.50
N ALA A 4 14.67 9.44 8.83
CA ALA A 4 13.98 8.24 8.35
C ALA A 4 12.46 8.42 8.58
N PRO A 5 11.61 7.94 7.66
CA PRO A 5 10.16 8.08 7.78
C PRO A 5 9.66 7.26 8.97
N GLU A 6 9.72 7.86 10.16
CA GLU A 6 9.54 7.16 11.42
C GLU A 6 8.04 6.96 11.68
N ILE A 7 7.63 5.69 11.73
CA ILE A 7 6.30 5.28 12.17
C ILE A 7 6.35 5.13 13.68
N ARG A 8 5.61 6.00 14.39
CA ARG A 8 5.57 6.03 15.86
C ARG A 8 4.25 5.45 16.36
N ASN A 9 4.33 4.45 17.21
CA ASN A 9 3.20 3.94 17.99
C ASN A 9 2.97 4.85 19.20
N LEU A 10 1.75 5.37 19.35
CA LEU A 10 1.35 6.27 20.44
C LEU A 10 0.52 5.55 21.52
N GLY A 11 0.36 4.22 21.42
CA GLY A 11 -0.51 3.42 22.28
C GLY A 11 -1.95 3.34 21.77
N GLU A 12 -2.73 2.39 22.30
CA GLU A 12 -4.17 2.24 22.04
C GLU A 12 -4.55 2.14 20.54
N GLY A 13 -3.67 1.56 19.72
CA GLY A 13 -3.88 1.45 18.26
C GLY A 13 -3.75 2.78 17.51
N LYS A 14 -3.20 3.82 18.15
CA LYS A 14 -2.92 5.12 17.55
C LYS A 14 -1.48 5.21 17.07
N TYR A 15 -1.30 5.69 15.84
CA TYR A 15 0.01 5.80 15.21
C TYR A 15 0.21 7.19 14.59
N SER A 16 1.44 7.69 14.59
CA SER A 16 1.86 8.88 13.87
C SER A 16 2.99 8.57 12.91
N PHE A 17 2.88 8.97 11.65
CA PHE A 17 3.81 8.59 10.60
C PHE A 17 3.85 9.65 9.50
N LEU A 18 4.94 9.69 8.73
CA LEU A 18 5.11 10.60 7.60
C LEU A 18 4.78 9.88 6.29
N VAL A 19 4.02 10.48 5.39
CA VAL A 19 3.88 10.01 4.01
C VAL A 19 4.13 11.20 3.09
N GLY A 20 5.12 11.09 2.20
CA GLY A 20 5.54 12.21 1.37
C GLY A 20 5.97 13.40 2.23
N ARG A 21 5.20 14.50 2.18
CA ARG A 21 5.47 15.75 2.91
C ARG A 21 4.60 15.95 4.14
N GLN A 22 3.66 15.05 4.40
CA GLN A 22 2.64 15.25 5.42
C GLN A 22 2.74 14.22 6.54
N ARG A 23 2.64 14.70 7.78
CA ARG A 23 2.50 13.83 8.96
C ARG A 23 1.02 13.52 9.18
N TYR A 24 0.73 12.24 9.34
CA TYR A 24 -0.59 11.70 9.63
C TYR A 24 -0.60 11.14 11.05
N THR A 25 -1.76 11.19 11.68
CA THR A 25 -2.04 10.54 12.96
C THR A 25 -3.41 9.89 12.86
N LEU A 26 -3.47 8.56 13.05
CA LEU A 26 -4.72 7.81 12.96
C LEU A 26 -4.81 6.71 14.00
N THR A 27 -6.03 6.31 14.30
CA THR A 27 -6.34 5.16 15.15
C THR A 27 -6.83 4.01 14.25
N THR A 28 -6.33 2.80 14.50
CA THR A 28 -6.69 1.60 13.72
C THR A 28 -6.73 0.36 14.59
N ALA A 29 -7.57 -0.61 14.19
CA ALA A 29 -7.61 -1.95 14.79
C ALA A 29 -6.56 -2.90 14.20
N LEU A 30 -5.76 -2.45 13.22
CA LEU A 30 -4.68 -3.26 12.68
C LEU A 30 -3.59 -3.50 13.74
N GLY A 31 -3.12 -4.75 13.82
CA GLY A 31 -1.92 -5.06 14.60
C GLY A 31 -0.71 -4.29 14.08
N GLU A 32 0.20 -3.92 14.99
CA GLU A 32 1.34 -3.04 14.71
C GLU A 32 2.18 -3.49 13.52
N GLU A 33 2.57 -4.76 13.46
CA GLU A 33 3.37 -5.30 12.37
C GLU A 33 2.66 -5.15 11.00
N ARG A 34 1.35 -5.40 10.95
CA ARG A 34 0.55 -5.22 9.72
C ARG A 34 0.44 -3.75 9.35
N PHE A 35 0.24 -2.88 10.34
CA PHE A 35 0.18 -1.44 10.12
C PHE A 35 1.50 -0.89 9.57
N VAL A 36 2.62 -1.22 10.19
CA VAL A 36 3.97 -0.80 9.78
C VAL A 36 4.25 -1.25 8.35
N ARG A 37 3.96 -2.51 8.00
CA ARG A 37 4.13 -3.02 6.62
C ARG A 37 3.33 -2.21 5.61
N ILE A 38 2.04 -1.95 5.87
CA ILE A 38 1.17 -1.21 4.96
C ILE A 38 1.66 0.23 4.79
N VAL A 39 1.96 0.92 5.89
CA VAL A 39 2.42 2.32 5.83
C VAL A 39 3.77 2.42 5.13
N SER A 40 4.69 1.48 5.36
CA SER A 40 5.99 1.47 4.68
C SER A 40 5.83 1.31 3.18
N ALA A 41 4.95 0.41 2.72
CA ALA A 41 4.65 0.26 1.30
C ALA A 41 4.05 1.53 0.68
N ILE A 42 3.16 2.21 1.40
CA ILE A 42 2.60 3.49 0.96
C ILE A 42 3.68 4.58 0.89
N GLN A 43 4.58 4.64 1.89
CA GLN A 43 5.69 5.60 1.90
C GLN A 43 6.60 5.41 0.69
N GLU A 44 6.98 4.17 0.40
CA GLU A 44 7.80 3.81 -0.76
C GLU A 44 7.11 4.18 -2.07
N LEU A 45 5.85 3.77 -2.24
CA LEU A 45 5.08 4.06 -3.45
C LEU A 45 4.93 5.57 -3.67
N VAL A 46 4.54 6.32 -2.63
CA VAL A 46 4.45 7.79 -2.73
C VAL A 46 5.80 8.40 -3.05
N SER A 47 6.90 7.90 -2.47
CA SER A 47 8.26 8.38 -2.71
C SER A 47 8.73 8.22 -4.16
N SER A 48 8.19 7.21 -4.88
CA SER A 48 8.51 6.94 -6.29
C SER A 48 8.01 8.02 -7.27
N PHE A 49 6.97 8.78 -6.90
CA PHE A 49 6.42 9.84 -7.75
C PHE A 49 7.23 11.14 -7.68
N PRO A 50 7.30 11.92 -8.77
CA PRO A 50 8.09 13.15 -8.83
C PRO A 50 7.77 14.13 -7.69
N PRO A 51 8.80 14.72 -7.04
CA PRO A 51 8.58 15.67 -5.96
C PRO A 51 8.01 17.01 -6.45
N THR A 52 7.99 17.28 -7.75
CA THR A 52 7.35 18.48 -8.32
C THR A 52 5.83 18.44 -8.17
N LEU A 53 5.24 17.24 -8.02
CA LEU A 53 3.83 17.06 -7.77
C LEU A 53 3.46 17.45 -6.33
N SER A 54 2.23 17.91 -6.17
CA SER A 54 1.64 18.14 -4.86
C SER A 54 1.48 16.83 -4.07
N GLN A 55 1.32 16.95 -2.76
CA GLN A 55 1.05 15.79 -1.90
C GLN A 55 -0.22 15.05 -2.34
N GLU A 56 -1.27 15.79 -2.71
CA GLU A 56 -2.56 15.23 -3.11
C GLU A 56 -2.44 14.45 -4.42
N GLU A 57 -1.77 15.01 -5.43
CA GLU A 57 -1.51 14.32 -6.70
C GLU A 57 -0.73 13.02 -6.47
N ARG A 58 0.31 13.04 -5.64
CA ARG A 58 1.10 11.83 -5.35
C ARG A 58 0.30 10.76 -4.62
N LEU A 59 -0.57 11.15 -3.70
CA LEU A 59 -1.48 10.21 -3.02
C LEU A 59 -2.50 9.63 -4.00
N PHE A 60 -3.04 10.44 -4.92
CA PHE A 60 -3.97 9.98 -5.93
C PHE A 60 -3.29 9.01 -6.92
N LEU A 61 -2.06 9.31 -7.36
CA LEU A 61 -1.25 8.41 -8.18
C LEU A 61 -0.93 7.09 -7.45
N ALA A 62 -0.63 7.15 -6.15
CA ALA A 62 -0.42 5.95 -5.34
C ALA A 62 -1.69 5.08 -5.29
N LEU A 63 -2.87 5.69 -5.10
CA LEU A 63 -4.15 4.98 -5.12
C LEU A 63 -4.44 4.34 -6.49
N MET A 64 -4.18 5.05 -7.58
CA MET A 64 -4.35 4.50 -8.93
C MET A 64 -3.39 3.33 -9.19
N SER A 65 -2.12 3.46 -8.80
CA SER A 65 -1.12 2.40 -8.99
C SER A 65 -1.48 1.16 -8.19
N PHE A 66 -1.87 1.32 -6.93
CA PHE A 66 -2.35 0.22 -6.10
C PHE A 66 -3.62 -0.45 -6.66
N SER A 67 -4.56 0.33 -7.21
CA SER A 67 -5.77 -0.22 -7.83
C SER A 67 -5.46 -1.02 -9.08
N HIS A 68 -4.52 -0.55 -9.90
CA HIS A 68 -4.06 -1.25 -11.09
C HIS A 68 -3.36 -2.57 -10.74
N GLU A 69 -2.46 -2.56 -9.75
CA GLU A 69 -1.80 -3.79 -9.27
C GLU A 69 -2.79 -4.83 -8.74
N LEU A 70 -3.85 -4.40 -8.04
CA LEU A 70 -4.91 -5.29 -7.59
C LEU A 70 -5.72 -5.89 -8.75
N ASP A 71 -6.01 -5.10 -9.78
CA ASP A 71 -6.69 -5.58 -10.99
C ASP A 71 -5.84 -6.61 -11.75
N ASP A 72 -4.53 -6.35 -11.88
CA ASP A 72 -3.58 -7.29 -12.47
C ASP A 72 -3.49 -8.60 -11.67
N ILE A 73 -3.42 -8.52 -10.34
CA ILE A 73 -3.43 -9.72 -9.47
C ILE A 73 -4.72 -10.51 -9.66
N LYS A 74 -5.87 -9.84 -9.70
CA LYS A 74 -7.16 -10.48 -9.94
C LYS A 74 -7.18 -11.19 -11.30
N SER A 75 -6.77 -10.51 -12.37
CA SER A 75 -6.70 -11.09 -13.71
C SER A 75 -5.81 -12.35 -13.76
N ARG A 76 -4.67 -12.32 -13.07
CA ARG A 76 -3.77 -13.48 -12.96
C ARG A 76 -4.39 -14.62 -12.17
N ILE A 77 -5.11 -14.34 -11.09
CA ILE A 77 -5.83 -15.36 -10.32
C ILE A 77 -6.92 -16.00 -11.18
N ASP A 78 -7.70 -15.21 -11.90
CA ASP A 78 -8.75 -15.70 -12.80
C ASP A 78 -8.15 -16.60 -13.89
N SER A 79 -7.04 -16.19 -14.51
CA SER A 79 -6.33 -17.00 -15.50
C SER A 79 -5.86 -18.34 -14.94
N VAL A 80 -5.27 -18.36 -13.73
CA VAL A 80 -4.83 -19.61 -13.09
C VAL A 80 -6.02 -20.50 -12.74
N ALA A 81 -7.12 -19.92 -12.28
CA ALA A 81 -8.33 -20.65 -11.95
C ALA A 81 -8.95 -21.34 -13.19
N GLU A 82 -8.96 -20.68 -14.35
CA GLU A 82 -9.42 -21.29 -15.59
C GLU A 82 -8.51 -22.42 -16.06
N THR A 83 -7.18 -22.23 -16.04
CA THR A 83 -6.23 -23.31 -16.38
C THR A 83 -6.39 -24.55 -15.50
N LEU A 84 -6.67 -24.37 -14.20
CA LEU A 84 -6.91 -25.49 -13.28
C LEU A 84 -8.23 -26.21 -13.56
N LYS A 85 -9.28 -25.52 -14.00
CA LYS A 85 -10.56 -26.15 -14.40
C LYS A 85 -10.41 -26.97 -15.68
N GLU A 86 -9.68 -26.45 -16.67
CA GLU A 86 -9.39 -27.15 -17.92
C GLU A 86 -8.56 -28.41 -17.65
N SER A 87 -7.51 -28.31 -16.83
CA SER A 87 -6.63 -29.42 -16.47
C SER A 87 -7.31 -30.49 -15.59
N GLY A 88 -8.42 -30.16 -14.93
CA GLY A 88 -9.19 -31.07 -14.08
C GLY A 88 -10.35 -31.77 -14.78
N SER A 89 -10.65 -31.42 -16.05
CA SER A 89 -11.73 -32.04 -16.85
C SER A 89 -11.25 -33.20 -17.74
N ASP A 90 -9.95 -33.50 -17.76
CA ASP A 90 -9.36 -34.57 -18.57
C ASP A 90 -9.28 -35.94 -17.84
N ASN A 91 -10.17 -36.19 -16.87
CA ASN A 91 -10.22 -37.45 -16.11
C ASN A 91 -11.65 -37.92 -15.86
#